data_AF-A0A6I5C7I2-F1
#
_entry.id   AF-A0A6I5C7I2-F1
#
_cell.length_a   1.000
_cell.length_b   1.000
_cell.length_c   1.000
_cell.angle_alpha   90.00
_cell.angle_beta   90.00
_cell.angle_gamma   90.00
#
_symmetry.space_group_name_H-M   'P 1'
#
loop_
_entity.id
_entity.type
_entity.pdbx_description
1 polymer ?
#
loop_
_entity_poly.entity_id
_entity_poly.type
_entity_poly.pdbx_seq_one_letter_code
_entity_poly.pdbx_strand_id
1 'polypeptide(L)'
;APEEYAAAVAAAVRRMRDGEFDKVVLARTLELTAAHEPDLPAMLNRLARRDPAGYTFALPGGGGRTLVGASPELLVARRGALLTANPLAG
;
A
#
# COMPACT_ATOMS: atom_id res chain seq x y z
N ALA A 1 -14.10 5.83 -10.16
CA ALA A 1 -14.76 4.55 -10.54
C ALA A 1 -13.79 3.64 -11.30
N PRO A 2 -14.06 2.34 -11.47
CA PRO A 2 -13.21 1.44 -12.26
C PRO A 2 -12.87 1.96 -13.67
N GLU A 3 -13.83 2.61 -14.33
CA GLU A 3 -13.68 3.18 -15.68
C GLU A 3 -12.71 4.36 -15.69
N GLU A 4 -12.78 5.23 -14.69
CA GLU A 4 -11.87 6.37 -14.54
C GLU A 4 -10.43 5.91 -14.30
N TYR A 5 -10.24 4.86 -13.49
CA TYR A 5 -8.91 4.29 -13.26
C TYR A 5 -8.34 3.68 -14.54
N ALA A 6 -9.17 2.96 -15.31
CA ALA A 6 -8.77 2.43 -16.62
C ALA A 6 -8.40 3.54 -17.60
N ALA A 7 -9.15 4.65 -17.63
CA ALA A 7 -8.83 5.81 -18.45
C ALA A 7 -7.51 6.47 -18.03
N ALA A 8 -7.23 6.58 -16.73
CA ALA A 8 -5.97 7.10 -16.21
C ALA A 8 -4.77 6.20 -16.58
N VAL A 9 -4.92 4.88 -16.48
CA VAL A 9 -3.91 3.90 -16.95
C VAL A 9 -3.66 4.07 -18.45
N ALA A 10 -4.71 4.16 -19.27
CA ALA A 10 -4.56 4.33 -20.71
C ALA A 10 -3.85 5.65 -21.05
N ALA A 11 -4.14 6.73 -20.32
CA ALA A 11 -3.45 8.01 -20.49
C ALA A 11 -1.97 7.92 -20.10
N ALA A 12 -1.64 7.31 -18.97
CA ALA A 12 -0.26 7.08 -18.56
C ALA A 12 0.52 6.28 -19.61
N VAL A 13 -0.05 5.19 -20.14
CA VAL A 13 0.59 4.38 -21.18
C VAL A 13 0.88 5.17 -22.45
N ARG A 14 -0.03 6.06 -22.88
CA ARG A 14 0.21 6.94 -24.05
C ARG A 14 1.40 7.87 -23.80
N ARG A 15 1.39 8.58 -22.67
CA ARG A 15 2.46 9.53 -22.30
C ARG A 15 3.83 8.84 -22.15
N MET A 16 3.85 7.61 -21.66
CA MET A 16 5.06 6.79 -21.62
C MET A 16 5.59 6.46 -23.03
N ARG A 17 4.70 6.13 -23.97
CA ARG A 17 5.07 5.87 -25.38
C ARG A 17 5.56 7.13 -26.09
N ASP A 18 5.03 8.29 -25.70
CA ASP A 18 5.47 9.60 -26.19
C ASP A 18 6.81 10.04 -25.55
N GLY A 19 7.37 9.23 -24.63
CA GLY A 19 8.68 9.45 -24.03
C GLY A 19 8.68 10.44 -22.85
N GLU A 20 7.52 10.79 -22.31
CA GLU A 20 7.44 11.74 -21.18
C GLU A 20 8.04 11.16 -19.88
N PHE A 21 7.95 9.84 -19.68
CA PHE A 21 8.52 9.12 -18.52
C PHE A 21 8.56 7.60 -18.77
N ASP A 22 9.49 6.91 -18.10
CA ASP A 22 9.71 5.46 -18.29
C ASP A 22 8.78 4.56 -17.46
N LYS A 23 8.30 5.04 -16.30
CA LYS A 23 7.44 4.28 -15.40
C LYS A 23 6.62 5.19 -14.50
N VAL A 24 5.37 4.81 -14.24
CA VAL A 24 4.51 5.44 -13.23
C VAL A 24 3.77 4.37 -12.43
N VAL A 25 3.55 4.63 -11.14
CA VAL A 25 2.67 3.81 -10.28
C VAL A 25 1.40 4.62 -10.06
N LEU A 26 0.27 4.09 -10.50
CA LEU A 26 -1.05 4.67 -10.24
C LEU A 26 -1.68 3.95 -9.03
N ALA A 27 -2.47 4.69 -8.27
CA ALA A 27 -3.23 4.18 -7.14
C ALA A 27 -4.67 4.67 -7.19
N ARG A 28 -5.56 4.00 -6.45
CA ARG A 28 -6.95 4.41 -6.26
C ARG A 28 -7.32 4.30 -4.80
N THR A 29 -8.23 5.15 -4.36
CA THR A 29 -8.76 5.15 -3.00
C THR A 29 -10.17 4.56 -2.98
N LEU A 30 -10.47 3.78 -1.96
CA LEU A 30 -11.84 3.39 -1.61
C LEU A 30 -12.14 3.95 -0.23
N GLU A 31 -13.10 4.87 -0.16
CA GLU A 31 -13.59 5.42 1.10
C GLU A 31 -14.80 4.61 1.56
N LEU A 32 -14.76 4.19 2.82
CA LEU A 32 -15.79 3.37 3.44
C LEU A 32 -16.30 4.05 4.70
N THR A 33 -17.61 4.04 4.89
CA THR A 33 -18.26 4.49 6.12
C THR A 33 -18.91 3.30 6.80
N ALA A 34 -18.76 3.22 8.11
CA ALA A 34 -19.40 2.20 8.95
C ALA A 34 -20.21 2.89 10.05
N ALA A 35 -21.27 2.23 10.51
CA ALA A 35 -22.10 2.73 11.61
C ALA A 35 -21.36 2.76 12.96
N HIS A 36 -20.25 2.00 13.07
CA HIS A 36 -19.44 1.88 14.28
C HIS A 36 -17.96 1.95 13.92
N GLU A 37 -17.13 2.30 14.90
CA GLU A 37 -15.68 2.29 14.73
C GLU A 37 -15.17 0.87 14.42
N PRO A 38 -14.17 0.73 13.52
CA PRO A 38 -13.57 -0.57 13.26
C PRO A 38 -12.80 -1.10 14.47
N ASP A 39 -12.96 -2.39 14.77
CA ASP A 39 -12.15 -3.10 15.76
C ASP A 39 -10.72 -3.30 15.22
N LEU A 40 -9.82 -2.37 15.54
CA LEU A 40 -8.43 -2.37 15.09
C LEU A 40 -7.66 -3.63 15.53
N PRO A 41 -7.72 -4.10 16.80
CA PRO A 41 -7.11 -5.36 17.20
C PRO A 41 -7.59 -6.56 16.38
N ALA A 42 -8.89 -6.69 16.12
CA ALA A 42 -9.41 -7.79 15.31
C ALA A 42 -8.95 -7.69 13.85
N MET A 43 -8.92 -6.48 13.28
CA MET A 43 -8.41 -6.24 11.91
C MET A 43 -6.94 -6.62 11.78
N LEU A 44 -6.08 -6.19 12.72
CA LEU A 44 -4.65 -6.52 12.69
C LEU A 44 -4.41 -8.02 12.82
N ASN A 45 -5.14 -8.70 13.70
CA ASN A 45 -5.05 -10.16 13.82
C ASN A 45 -5.44 -10.87 12.52
N ARG A 46 -6.47 -10.39 11.80
CA ARG A 46 -6.87 -10.94 10.50
C ARG A 46 -5.80 -10.69 9.43
N LEU A 47 -5.23 -9.48 9.40
CA LEU A 47 -4.15 -9.12 8.48
C LEU A 47 -2.90 -10.00 8.68
N ALA A 48 -2.42 -10.11 9.93
CA ALA A 48 -1.24 -10.91 10.27
C ALA A 48 -1.41 -12.41 10.00
N ARG A 49 -2.63 -12.94 10.17
CA ARG A 49 -2.92 -14.35 9.85
C ARG A 49 -3.01 -14.60 8.34
N ARG A 50 -3.46 -13.61 7.57
CA ARG A 50 -3.60 -13.75 6.12
C ARG A 50 -2.26 -13.78 5.41
N ASP A 51 -1.29 -13.03 5.89
CA ASP A 51 0.09 -13.06 5.39
C ASP A 51 1.09 -13.10 6.57
N PRO A 52 1.44 -14.31 7.05
CA PRO A 52 2.38 -14.48 8.15
C PRO A 52 3.81 -14.04 7.84
N ALA A 53 4.18 -13.90 6.56
CA ALA A 53 5.51 -13.44 6.14
C ALA A 53 5.56 -11.93 5.93
N GLY A 54 4.41 -11.28 5.79
CA GLY A 54 4.26 -9.85 5.62
C GLY A 54 4.54 -9.03 6.88
N TYR A 55 4.85 -7.76 6.68
CA TYR A 55 5.04 -6.76 7.72
C TYR A 55 3.69 -6.13 8.09
N THR A 56 3.03 -6.67 9.12
CA THR A 56 1.79 -6.10 9.67
C THR A 56 2.11 -4.95 10.64
N PHE A 57 1.42 -3.82 10.50
CA PHE A 57 1.66 -2.63 11.31
C PHE A 57 0.38 -1.88 11.67
N ALA A 58 0.46 -1.15 12.79
CA ALA A 58 -0.48 -0.13 13.21
C ALA A 58 0.31 1.05 13.78
N LEU A 59 0.10 2.23 13.20
CA LEU A 59 0.83 3.45 13.56
C LEU A 59 -0.16 4.55 13.92
N PRO A 60 0.08 5.32 15.00
CA PRO A 60 -0.75 6.48 15.31
C PRO A 60 -0.64 7.50 14.18
N GLY A 61 -1.79 7.96 13.71
CA GLY A 61 -1.93 9.07 12.77
C GLY A 61 -2.34 10.35 13.48
N GLY A 62 -2.42 11.45 12.72
CA GLY A 62 -2.91 12.73 13.25
C GLY A 62 -4.41 12.68 13.55
N GLY A 63 -4.83 13.31 14.66
CA GLY A 63 -6.24 13.45 15.03
C GLY A 63 -6.90 12.18 15.56
N GLY A 64 -6.16 11.35 16.31
CA GLY A 64 -6.69 10.11 16.91
C GLY A 64 -6.92 8.97 15.91
N ARG A 65 -6.47 9.12 14.66
CA ARG A 65 -6.58 8.09 13.61
C ARG A 65 -5.44 7.08 13.72
N THR A 66 -5.59 5.94 13.07
CA THR A 66 -4.54 4.91 12.97
C THR A 66 -4.34 4.52 11.52
N LEU A 67 -3.08 4.50 11.07
CA LEU A 67 -2.70 3.89 9.81
C LEU A 67 -2.42 2.41 10.06
N VAL A 68 -3.13 1.53 9.38
CA VAL A 68 -2.96 0.07 9.48
C VAL A 68 -2.67 -0.54 8.13
N GLY A 69 -1.90 -1.61 8.11
CA GLY A 69 -1.60 -2.33 6.88
C GLY A 69 -0.80 -3.61 7.10
N ALA A 70 -0.63 -4.37 6.03
CA ALA A 70 0.24 -5.53 5.96
C ALA A 70 0.97 -5.47 4.62
N SER A 71 2.28 -5.15 4.65
CA SER A 71 3.10 -5.02 3.44
C SER A 71 3.93 -6.28 3.21
N PRO A 72 3.95 -6.86 2.00
CA PRO A 72 4.90 -7.92 1.67
C PRO A 72 6.30 -7.38 1.33
N GLU A 73 6.44 -6.07 1.10
CA GLU A 73 7.65 -5.43 0.61
C GLU A 73 8.46 -4.80 1.75
N LEU A 74 9.75 -5.16 1.84
CA LEU A 74 10.69 -4.56 2.77
C LEU A 74 11.45 -3.43 2.08
N LEU A 75 11.18 -2.19 2.48
CA LEU A 75 11.94 -1.04 1.99
C LEU A 75 13.41 -1.14 2.41
N VAL A 76 13.66 -1.25 3.71
CA VAL A 76 15.02 -1.42 4.26
C VAL A 76 14.98 -2.00 5.67
N ALA A 77 15.93 -2.87 5.99
CA ALA A 77 16.29 -3.28 7.35
C ALA A 77 17.79 -3.13 7.55
N ARG A 78 18.22 -2.73 8.76
CA ARG A 78 19.62 -2.62 9.13
C ARG A 78 19.94 -3.47 10.36
N ARG A 79 20.99 -4.29 10.27
CA ARG A 79 21.55 -5.07 11.39
C ARG A 79 23.06 -4.82 11.45
N GLY A 80 23.49 -3.92 12.34
CA GLY A 80 24.88 -3.45 12.38
C GLY A 80 25.27 -2.74 11.08
N ALA A 81 26.23 -3.30 10.35
CA ALA A 81 26.66 -2.83 9.04
C ALA A 81 25.87 -3.46 7.87
N LEU A 82 25.06 -4.50 8.12
CA LEU A 82 24.29 -5.17 7.08
C LEU A 82 23.00 -4.39 6.79
N LEU A 83 22.77 -4.07 5.52
CA LEU A 83 21.52 -3.53 4.99
C LEU A 83 20.82 -4.58 4.13
N THR A 84 19.51 -4.69 4.24
CA THR A 84 18.67 -5.60 3.45
C THR A 84 17.47 -4.83 2.91
N ALA A 85 17.17 -5.00 1.63
CA ALA A 85 15.95 -4.53 0.98
C ALA A 85 15.34 -5.69 0.19
N ASN A 86 14.02 -5.71 0.06
CA ASN A 86 13.29 -6.69 -0.75
C ASN A 86 12.23 -5.95 -1.59
N PRO A 87 12.64 -5.18 -2.61
CA PRO A 87 11.71 -4.47 -3.48
C PRO A 87 10.92 -5.45 -4.33
N LEU A 88 9.63 -5.21 -4.51
CA LEU A 88 8.73 -6.07 -5.27
C LEU A 88 8.14 -5.32 -6.47
N ALA A 89 8.22 -5.93 -7.64
CA ALA A 89 7.56 -5.45 -8.86
C ALA A 89 7.23 -6.67 -9.74
N GLY A 90 6.05 -6.65 -10.37
CA GLY A 90 5.55 -7.70 -11.26
C GLY A 90 4.38 -7.20 -12.08
#